data_AF-F7K0J8-F1
#
_entry.id   AF-F7K0J8-F1
#
_cell.length_a   1.000
_cell.length_b   1.000
_cell.length_c   1.000
_cell.angle_alpha   90.00
_cell.angle_beta   90.00
_cell.angle_gamma   90.00
#
_symmetry.space_group_name_H-M   'P 1'
#
loop_
_entity.id
_entity.type
_entity.pdbx_description
1 polymer ?
#
loop_
_entity_poly.entity_id
_entity_poly.type
_entity_poly.pdbx_seq_one_letter_code
_entity_poly.pdbx_strand_id
1 'polypeptide(L)'
;MSKENKETSPNRDISQMSNAHLLSDTGTLLEYHPDKKETIVQVDDSDNRFLYDEVTLILTGPAGEYKIDSSMVGEKIKFSYFHSTPTDKPTLEIYLIDKWEK
;
A
#
# COMPACT_ATOMS: atom_id res chain seq x y z
N MET A 1 7.79 -17.17 -49.83
CA MET A 1 6.72 -16.77 -48.88
C MET A 1 6.59 -17.91 -47.89
N SER A 2 6.72 -17.77 -46.57
CA SER A 2 6.93 -16.59 -45.72
C SER A 2 7.67 -17.06 -44.46
N LYS A 3 8.55 -16.21 -43.95
CA LYS A 3 9.32 -16.43 -42.72
C LYS A 3 8.35 -16.39 -41.54
N GLU A 4 8.26 -17.47 -40.77
CA GLU A 4 7.51 -17.50 -39.53
C GLU A 4 8.28 -16.66 -38.49
N ASN A 5 7.73 -15.50 -38.17
CA ASN A 5 8.33 -14.52 -37.28
C ASN A 5 8.16 -15.06 -35.85
N LYS A 6 9.27 -15.46 -35.21
CA LYS A 6 9.32 -15.63 -33.75
C LYS A 6 9.23 -14.23 -33.14
N GLU A 7 8.02 -13.73 -32.94
CA GLU A 7 7.80 -12.65 -31.99
C GLU A 7 7.90 -13.25 -30.59
N THR A 8 9.09 -13.10 -30.00
CA THR A 8 9.25 -13.04 -28.54
C THR A 8 8.28 -12.00 -28.01
N SER A 9 7.26 -12.44 -27.28
CA SER A 9 6.46 -11.57 -26.42
C SER A 9 7.12 -11.56 -25.02
N PRO A 10 7.84 -10.51 -24.61
CA PRO A 10 8.21 -10.33 -23.22
C PRO A 10 7.06 -9.58 -22.56
N ASN A 11 6.01 -10.28 -22.15
CA ASN A 11 4.97 -9.62 -21.34
C ASN A 11 4.12 -10.56 -20.48
N ARG A 12 4.74 -11.58 -19.89
CA ARG A 12 4.05 -12.42 -18.91
C ARG A 12 4.06 -11.87 -17.48
N ASP A 13 4.81 -10.81 -17.20
CA ASP A 13 4.98 -10.31 -15.82
C ASP A 13 4.14 -9.09 -15.46
N ILE A 14 3.32 -8.54 -16.37
CA ILE A 14 2.49 -7.34 -16.06
C ILE A 14 0.98 -7.65 -16.00
N SER A 15 0.57 -8.87 -16.36
CA SER A 15 -0.86 -9.23 -16.45
C SER A 15 -1.48 -9.77 -15.14
N GLN A 16 -0.70 -10.02 -14.09
CA GLN A 16 -1.25 -10.52 -12.82
C GLN A 16 -1.62 -9.42 -11.81
N MET A 17 -1.09 -8.20 -11.95
CA MET A 17 -1.45 -7.07 -11.07
C MET A 17 -2.72 -6.33 -11.50
N SER A 18 -3.27 -6.60 -12.69
CA SER A 18 -4.38 -5.82 -13.25
C SER A 18 -5.77 -6.14 -12.67
N ASN A 19 -5.90 -7.18 -11.85
CA ASN A 19 -7.17 -7.54 -11.18
C ASN A 19 -7.10 -7.52 -9.64
N ALA A 20 -6.02 -7.00 -9.06
CA ALA A 20 -5.94 -6.88 -7.61
C ALA A 20 -6.87 -5.74 -7.15
N HIS A 21 -8.00 -6.10 -6.53
CA HIS A 21 -8.85 -5.13 -5.84
C HIS A 21 -8.02 -4.48 -4.74
N LEU A 22 -7.60 -3.23 -4.97
CA LEU A 22 -6.95 -2.42 -3.97
C LEU A 22 -7.94 -2.22 -2.82
N LEU A 23 -7.57 -2.66 -1.62
CA LEU A 23 -8.31 -2.39 -0.40
C LEU A 23 -7.86 -1.04 0.15
N SER A 24 -8.76 -0.36 0.85
CA SER A 24 -8.42 0.86 1.59
C SER A 24 -8.92 0.74 3.01
N ASP A 25 -8.13 1.27 3.93
CA ASP A 25 -8.48 1.39 5.33
C ASP A 25 -8.06 2.75 5.87
N THR A 26 -8.61 3.09 7.03
CA THR A 26 -8.25 4.31 7.76
C THR A 26 -7.52 3.95 9.04
N GLY A 27 -6.66 4.87 9.48
CA GLY A 27 -5.93 4.73 10.72
C GLY A 27 -5.36 6.06 11.18
N THR A 28 -4.84 6.07 12.40
CA THR A 28 -4.14 7.23 12.96
C THR A 28 -2.64 7.05 12.74
N LEU A 29 -1.99 8.07 12.16
CA LEU A 29 -0.54 8.06 11.95
C LEU A 29 0.19 8.19 13.29
N LEU A 30 0.99 7.21 13.68
CA LEU A 30 1.74 7.24 14.93
C LEU A 30 3.17 7.72 14.72
N GLU A 31 3.84 7.21 13.68
CA GLU A 31 5.23 7.55 13.40
C GLU A 31 5.48 7.62 11.89
N TYR A 32 6.34 8.56 11.46
CA TYR A 32 6.74 8.74 10.07
C TYR A 32 8.26 8.71 9.93
N HIS A 33 8.78 7.69 9.23
CA HIS A 33 10.21 7.43 9.03
C HIS A 33 10.55 7.51 7.53
N PRO A 34 10.73 8.71 6.96
CA PRO A 34 10.98 8.90 5.53
C PRO A 34 12.31 8.29 5.06
N ASP A 35 13.30 8.20 5.96
CA ASP A 35 14.60 7.56 5.72
C ASP A 35 14.47 6.05 5.48
N LYS A 36 13.54 5.40 6.17
CA LYS A 36 13.26 3.97 6.05
C LYS A 36 12.18 3.66 5.02
N LYS A 37 11.44 4.68 4.56
CA LYS A 37 10.20 4.54 3.76
C LYS A 37 9.14 3.75 4.52
N GLU A 38 9.04 4.00 5.82
CA GLU A 38 8.13 3.30 6.71
C GLU A 38 7.30 4.29 7.50
N THR A 39 6.08 3.90 7.84
CA THR A 39 5.24 4.67 8.74
C THR A 39 4.41 3.72 9.60
N ILE A 40 4.21 4.05 10.86
CA ILE A 40 3.45 3.21 11.79
C ILE A 40 2.07 3.84 11.94
N VAL A 41 1.03 3.03 11.84
CA VAL A 41 -0.36 3.47 11.96
C VAL A 41 -1.11 2.60 12.94
N GLN A 42 -1.96 3.22 13.74
CA GLN A 42 -3.01 2.52 14.48
C GLN A 42 -4.22 2.39 13.57
N VAL A 43 -4.61 1.17 13.20
CA VAL A 43 -5.73 0.93 12.29
C VAL A 43 -7.07 1.15 13.00
N ASP A 44 -8.01 1.79 12.31
CA ASP A 44 -9.40 1.86 12.75
C ASP A 44 -10.10 0.55 12.35
N ASP A 45 -9.72 -0.58 12.96
CA ASP A 45 -10.18 -1.90 12.52
C ASP A 45 -11.60 -2.24 12.99
N SER A 46 -12.60 -1.55 12.45
CA SER A 46 -14.01 -1.89 12.69
C SER A 46 -14.45 -3.22 12.06
N ASP A 47 -13.66 -3.76 11.11
CA ASP A 47 -14.01 -4.94 10.32
C ASP A 47 -13.19 -6.20 10.68
N ASN A 48 -12.34 -6.14 11.72
CA ASN A 48 -11.39 -7.19 12.13
C ASN A 48 -10.51 -7.73 10.97
N ARG A 49 -10.13 -6.86 10.04
CA ARG A 49 -9.30 -7.22 8.88
C ARG A 49 -7.82 -7.39 9.25
N PHE A 50 -7.40 -6.79 10.36
CA PHE A 50 -6.05 -6.87 10.88
C PHE A 50 -6.03 -7.65 12.19
N LEU A 51 -4.99 -8.47 12.39
CA LEU A 51 -4.77 -9.15 13.68
C LEU A 51 -4.07 -8.24 14.71
N TYR A 52 -3.72 -7.03 14.33
CA TYR A 52 -2.92 -6.09 15.10
C TYR A 52 -3.54 -4.70 15.02
N ASP A 53 -3.58 -4.01 16.16
CA ASP A 53 -4.06 -2.63 16.25
C ASP A 53 -3.05 -1.65 15.63
N GLU A 54 -1.75 -1.99 15.65
CA GLU A 54 -0.67 -1.21 15.07
C GLU A 54 -0.01 -1.98 13.93
N VAL A 55 0.14 -1.31 12.79
CA VAL A 55 0.79 -1.86 11.60
C VAL A 55 1.83 -0.90 11.04
N THR A 56 2.96 -1.45 10.64
CA THR A 56 3.99 -0.76 9.86
C THR A 56 3.62 -0.79 8.39
N LEU A 57 3.37 0.38 7.81
CA LEU A 57 3.16 0.54 6.39
C LEU A 57 4.50 0.80 5.69
N ILE A 58 4.81 0.00 4.67
CA ILE A 58 6.00 0.15 3.83
C ILE A 58 5.61 0.91 2.56
N LEU A 59 6.24 2.06 2.33
CA LEU A 59 6.02 2.94 1.18
C LEU A 59 6.73 2.37 -0.06
N THR A 60 6.09 1.46 -0.80
CA THR A 60 6.66 0.76 -1.96
C THR A 60 6.33 1.36 -3.34
N GLY A 61 5.19 2.04 -3.49
CA GLY A 61 4.84 2.94 -4.61
C GLY A 61 5.71 4.21 -4.78
N PRO A 62 5.49 4.99 -5.86
CA PRO A 62 6.29 6.16 -6.22
C PRO A 62 6.23 7.26 -5.15
N ALA A 63 7.37 7.91 -4.87
CA ALA A 63 7.47 8.91 -3.80
C ALA A 63 6.51 10.11 -3.91
N GLY A 64 5.92 10.36 -5.08
CA GLY A 64 4.92 11.42 -5.29
C GLY A 64 3.47 11.01 -5.00
N GLU A 65 3.21 9.73 -4.72
CA GLU A 65 1.85 9.22 -4.47
C GLU A 65 1.47 9.19 -2.99
N TYR A 66 2.43 9.43 -2.09
CA TYR A 66 2.17 9.56 -0.66
C TYR A 66 1.99 11.02 -0.29
N LYS A 67 0.77 11.41 0.06
CA LYS A 67 0.49 12.76 0.57
C LYS A 67 0.58 12.79 2.10
N ILE A 68 1.70 12.28 2.64
CA ILE A 68 1.99 12.31 4.07
C ILE A 68 3.32 12.96 4.37
N ASP A 69 3.39 13.61 5.52
CA ASP A 69 4.60 14.19 6.09
C ASP A 69 4.57 14.11 7.62
N SER A 70 5.66 14.56 8.26
CA SER A 70 5.80 14.50 9.72
C SER A 70 4.77 15.35 10.49
N SER A 71 4.12 16.33 9.86
CA SER A 71 3.07 17.14 10.51
C SER A 71 1.76 16.39 10.69
N MET A 72 1.58 15.27 9.97
CA MET A 72 0.38 14.45 10.04
C MET A 72 0.43 13.40 11.15
N VAL A 73 1.49 13.35 11.96
CA VAL A 73 1.55 12.46 13.13
C VAL A 73 0.45 12.85 14.11
N GLY A 74 -0.38 11.89 14.49
CA GLY A 74 -1.60 12.06 15.27
C GLY A 74 -2.86 12.31 14.44
N GLU A 75 -2.74 12.52 13.13
CA GLU A 75 -3.88 12.71 12.23
C GLU A 75 -4.42 11.39 11.69
N LYS A 76 -5.70 11.40 11.29
CA LYS A 76 -6.29 10.29 10.54
C LYS A 76 -5.84 10.32 9.08
N ILE A 77 -5.49 9.14 8.58
CA ILE A 77 -5.08 8.91 7.20
C ILE A 77 -5.89 7.78 6.59
N LYS A 78 -5.94 7.76 5.26
CA LYS A 78 -6.43 6.65 4.47
C LYS A 78 -5.26 6.03 3.74
N PHE A 79 -5.08 4.74 3.88
CA PHE A 79 -4.03 4.00 3.17
C PHE A 79 -4.67 2.90 2.33
N SER A 80 -4.00 2.56 1.23
CA SER A 80 -4.48 1.53 0.30
C SER A 80 -3.41 0.47 0.05
N TYR A 81 -3.82 -0.79 0.06
CA TYR A 81 -2.96 -1.97 -0.04
C TYR A 81 -3.60 -3.04 -0.91
N PHE A 82 -2.78 -3.95 -1.44
CA PHE A 82 -3.28 -5.06 -2.23
C PHE A 82 -3.87 -6.16 -1.34
N HIS A 83 -4.97 -6.76 -1.78
CA HIS A 83 -5.56 -7.92 -1.10
C HIS A 83 -4.61 -9.12 -0.97
N SER A 84 -3.57 -9.20 -1.80
CA SER A 84 -2.52 -10.23 -1.72
C SER A 84 -1.52 -9.99 -0.59
N THR A 85 -1.51 -8.83 0.05
CA THR A 85 -0.58 -8.53 1.15
C THR A 85 -1.02 -9.29 2.40
N PRO A 86 -0.15 -10.15 2.99
CA PRO A 86 -0.52 -10.92 4.18
C PRO A 86 -0.84 -9.98 5.36
N THR A 87 -2.08 -10.04 5.86
CA THR A 87 -2.54 -9.25 7.02
C THR A 87 -2.29 -9.96 8.36
N ASP A 88 -1.70 -11.16 8.32
CA ASP A 88 -1.25 -11.93 9.48
C ASP A 88 0.08 -11.42 10.07
N LYS A 89 0.70 -10.43 9.42
CA LYS A 89 1.90 -9.73 9.88
C LYS A 89 1.56 -8.27 10.18
N PRO A 90 2.26 -7.64 11.15
CA PRO A 90 2.09 -6.23 11.46
C PRO A 90 2.76 -5.32 10.41
N THR A 91 3.04 -5.82 9.20
CA THR A 91 3.76 -5.06 8.17
C THR A 91 3.03 -5.18 6.85
N LEU A 92 2.69 -4.03 6.26
CA LEU A 92 1.83 -3.93 5.09
C LEU A 92 2.51 -3.11 4.00
N GLU A 93 2.67 -3.70 2.81
CA GLU A 93 3.07 -2.94 1.63
C GLU A 93 1.87 -2.15 1.10
N ILE A 94 2.06 -0.85 0.97
CA ILE A 94 0.99 0.06 0.56
C ILE A 94 1.32 0.76 -0.75
N TYR A 95 0.25 1.07 -1.47
CA TYR A 95 0.30 1.74 -2.75
C TYR A 95 0.09 3.25 -2.61
N LEU A 96 -0.91 3.66 -1.82
CA LEU A 96 -1.27 5.07 -1.63
C LEU A 96 -1.48 5.39 -0.16
N ILE A 97 -1.11 6.61 0.24
CA ILE A 97 -1.60 7.22 1.48
C ILE A 97 -2.07 8.63 1.18
N ASP A 98 -3.26 8.95 1.67
CA ASP A 98 -3.83 10.29 1.67
C ASP A 98 -4.24 10.72 3.08
N LYS A 99 -4.24 12.03 3.32
CA LYS A 99 -4.89 12.61 4.50
C LYS A 99 -6.39 12.29 4.46
N TRP A 100 -6.95 11.84 5.58
CA TRP A 100 -8.40 11.70 5.69
C TRP A 100 -9.03 13.07 5.97
N GLU A 101 -9.69 13.65 4.97
CA GLU A 101 -10.52 14.85 5.13
C GLU A 101 -11.98 14.42 5.38
N LYS A 102 -12.56 14.94 6.46
CA LYS A 102 -13.88 14.55 6.98
C LYS A 102 -15.02 15.29 6.29
#